data_AF-A0A1M5J4N7-F1
#
_entry.id   AF-A0A1M5J4N7-F1
#
_cell.length_a   1.000
_cell.length_b   1.000
_cell.length_c   1.000
_cell.angle_alpha   90.00
_cell.angle_beta   90.00
_cell.angle_gamma   90.00
#
_symmetry.space_group_name_H-M   'P 1'
#
loop_
_entity.id
_entity.type
_entity.pdbx_description
1 polymer ?
#
loop_
_entity_poly.entity_id
_entity_poly.type
_entity_poly.pdbx_seq_one_letter_code
_entity_poly.pdbx_strand_id
1 'polypeptide(L)'
;MDKMFLTETEKRIIRVLAESDNHETGRDTFCIEKQDFNKTVETLQLKGLVQGLCETNESEYLACRLTSTGITYHLFNPRLRNPKTEEEIKADKAKAKRRELKLKAINWTVVVISAVISGSLGFLIGEFL
;
A
#
# COMPACT_ATOMS: atom_id res chain seq x y z
N MET A 1 11.31 -9.80 -6.28
CA MET A 1 11.49 -9.39 -4.87
C MET A 1 10.71 -10.34 -3.99
N ASP A 2 11.34 -10.83 -2.93
CA ASP A 2 10.68 -11.70 -1.98
C ASP A 2 9.51 -10.99 -1.28
N LYS A 3 8.47 -11.77 -0.96
CA LYS A 3 7.31 -11.29 -0.23
C LYS A 3 7.72 -11.02 1.22
N MET A 4 8.00 -9.76 1.52
CA MET A 4 8.42 -9.34 2.86
C MET A 4 7.28 -8.63 3.58
N PHE A 5 6.98 -9.10 4.79
CA PHE A 5 6.04 -8.43 5.69
C PHE A 5 6.80 -7.48 6.61
N LEU A 6 6.37 -6.23 6.62
CA LEU A 6 6.89 -5.19 7.50
C LEU A 6 5.83 -4.78 8.53
N THR A 7 6.25 -4.63 9.79
CA THR A 7 5.42 -4.00 10.82
C THR A 7 5.31 -2.50 10.58
N GLU A 8 4.36 -1.81 11.22
CA GLU A 8 4.23 -0.35 11.08
C GLU A 8 5.49 0.39 11.59
N THR A 9 6.13 -0.11 12.64
CA THR A 9 7.40 0.43 13.15
C THR A 9 8.52 0.27 12.13
N GLU A 10 8.65 -0.91 11.53
CA GLU A 10 9.64 -1.18 10.47
C GLU A 10 9.46 -0.25 9.26
N LYS A 11 8.20 -0.04 8.84
CA LYS A 11 7.88 0.88 7.74
C LYS A 11 8.27 2.32 8.09
N ARG A 12 8.02 2.75 9.32
CA ARG A 12 8.40 4.10 9.79
C ARG A 12 9.91 4.29 9.72
N ILE A 13 10.70 3.33 10.18
CA ILE A 13 12.16 3.40 10.13
C ILE A 13 12.65 3.53 8.69
N ILE A 14 12.17 2.68 7.77
CA ILE A 14 12.58 2.73 6.37
C ILE A 14 12.27 4.09 5.73
N ARG A 15 11.10 4.70 6.02
CA ARG A 15 10.75 6.02 5.50
C ARG A 15 11.71 7.10 6.01
N VAL A 16 11.97 7.10 7.31
CA VAL A 16 12.89 8.07 7.93
C VAL A 16 14.28 7.95 7.32
N LEU A 17 14.79 6.72 7.15
CA LEU A 17 16.09 6.47 6.54
C LEU A 17 16.14 6.88 5.06
N ALA A 18 15.05 6.65 4.31
CA ALA A 18 14.96 7.02 2.90
C ALA A 18 14.86 8.55 2.71
N GLU A 19 14.24 9.26 3.65
CA GLU A 19 14.19 10.72 3.67
C GLU A 19 15.57 11.31 4.04
N SER A 20 16.30 10.70 4.95
CA SER A 20 17.64 11.16 5.35
C SER A 20 18.71 10.96 4.26
N ASP A 21 18.66 9.87 3.50
CA ASP A 21 19.58 9.61 2.37
C ASP A 21 19.42 10.62 1.22
N ASN A 22 18.28 11.31 1.13
CA ASN A 22 18.00 12.28 0.07
C ASN A 22 18.53 13.69 0.38
N HIS A 23 18.97 13.96 1.61
CA HIS A 23 19.49 15.28 1.97
C HIS A 23 21.01 15.32 1.78
N GLU A 24 21.47 16.35 1.06
CA GLU A 24 22.88 16.74 0.81
C GLU A 24 23.73 16.99 2.08
N THR A 25 23.24 16.59 3.26
CA THR A 25 23.84 16.87 4.57
C THR A 25 24.96 15.90 4.96
N GLY A 26 25.30 14.92 4.12
CA GLY A 26 26.43 14.01 4.35
C GLY A 26 26.29 13.16 5.62
N ARG A 27 25.07 13.04 6.15
CA ARG A 27 24.74 12.17 7.29
C ARG A 27 24.04 10.93 6.77
N ASP A 28 24.84 9.97 6.31
CA ASP A 28 24.40 8.62 5.90
C ASP A 28 23.92 7.77 7.09
N THR A 29 23.90 8.33 8.31
CA THR A 29 23.66 7.61 9.56
C THR A 29 22.58 8.29 10.38
N PHE A 30 21.52 7.53 10.64
CA PHE A 30 20.42 7.94 11.52
C PHE A 30 20.61 7.32 12.90
N CYS A 31 20.50 8.15 13.94
CA CYS A 31 20.63 7.75 15.34
C CYS A 31 19.24 7.48 15.94
N ILE A 32 19.01 6.24 16.39
CA ILE A 32 17.72 5.84 16.98
C ILE A 32 17.88 5.52 18.47
N GLU A 33 16.99 6.06 19.31
CA GLU A 33 16.98 5.82 20.76
C GLU A 33 16.78 4.32 21.09
N LYS A 34 17.65 3.80 21.97
CA LYS A 34 17.96 2.36 22.10
C LYS A 34 16.83 1.47 22.62
N GLN A 35 15.90 2.01 23.42
CA GLN A 35 14.95 1.17 24.18
C GLN A 35 13.85 0.50 23.33
N ASP A 36 13.28 1.19 22.34
CA ASP A 36 12.14 0.64 21.56
C ASP A 36 12.54 0.10 20.19
N PHE A 37 13.71 0.48 19.68
CA PHE A 37 14.06 0.28 18.28
C PHE A 37 15.08 -0.81 18.02
N ASN A 38 15.79 -1.32 19.02
CA ASN A 38 16.88 -2.28 18.78
C ASN A 38 16.37 -3.57 18.10
N LYS A 39 15.32 -4.19 18.68
CA LYS A 39 14.70 -5.40 18.10
C LYS A 39 14.13 -5.18 16.69
N THR A 40 13.62 -3.98 16.42
CA THR A 40 13.05 -3.64 15.10
C THR A 40 14.15 -3.40 14.06
N VAL A 41 15.28 -2.82 14.46
CA VAL A 41 16.44 -2.67 13.57
C VAL A 41 17.09 -4.02 13.31
N GLU A 42 17.21 -4.88 14.32
CA GLU A 42 17.67 -6.26 14.15
C GLU A 42 16.78 -7.03 13.16
N THR A 43 15.45 -6.94 13.27
CA THR A 43 14.55 -7.61 12.33
C THR A 43 14.70 -7.06 10.91
N LEU A 44 14.95 -5.75 10.75
CA LEU A 44 15.25 -5.13 9.46
C LEU A 44 16.62 -5.52 8.89
N GLN A 45 17.62 -5.73 9.74
CA GLN A 45 18.93 -6.25 9.37
C GLN A 45 18.84 -7.70 8.91
N LEU A 46 18.09 -8.55 9.61
CA LEU A 46 17.81 -9.93 9.19
C LEU A 46 17.08 -10.00 7.85
N LYS A 47 16.22 -9.01 7.59
CA LYS A 47 15.56 -8.80 6.29
C LYS A 47 16.48 -8.21 5.22
N GLY A 48 17.71 -7.84 5.57
CA GLY A 48 18.70 -7.26 4.67
C GLY A 48 18.35 -5.87 4.16
N LEU A 49 17.40 -5.15 4.79
CA LEU A 49 16.96 -3.82 4.37
C LEU A 49 17.77 -2.69 5.01
N VAL A 50 18.32 -2.94 6.20
CA VAL A 50 19.06 -1.96 6.99
C VAL A 50 20.40 -2.55 7.41
N GLN A 51 21.41 -1.71 7.60
CA GLN A 51 22.69 -2.04 8.21
C GLN A 51 22.90 -1.15 9.44
N GLY A 52 22.98 -1.75 10.63
CA GLY A 52 23.48 -1.09 11.84
C GLY A 52 25.00 -0.94 11.76
N LEU A 53 25.50 0.25 12.12
CA LEU A 53 26.90 0.65 11.91
C LEU A 53 27.73 0.72 13.19
N CYS A 54 27.15 1.08 14.35
CA CYS A 54 27.82 1.02 15.66
C CYS A 54 26.80 1.02 16.80
N GLU A 55 26.98 0.11 17.77
CA GLU A 55 26.52 0.27 19.15
C GLU A 55 27.68 0.85 19.95
N THR A 56 27.73 2.16 20.16
CA THR A 56 28.61 2.69 21.21
C THR A 56 27.94 2.43 22.54
N ASN A 57 28.59 1.67 23.43
CA ASN A 57 28.07 1.35 24.77
C ASN A 57 27.72 2.60 25.61
N GLU A 58 28.24 3.76 25.21
CA GLU A 58 28.07 5.07 25.86
C GLU A 58 26.97 5.94 25.23
N SER A 59 26.44 5.54 24.07
CA SER A 59 25.39 6.28 23.37
C SER A 59 24.08 5.52 23.50
N GLU A 60 23.03 6.16 23.98
CA GLU A 60 21.66 5.63 23.93
C GLU A 60 21.11 5.59 22.48
N TYR A 61 21.98 5.66 21.48
CA TYR A 61 21.64 5.80 20.07
C TYR A 61 22.30 4.70 19.24
N LEU A 62 21.50 4.03 18.42
CA LEU A 62 21.97 3.09 17.40
C LEU A 62 22.11 3.83 16.06
N ALA A 63 23.31 3.82 15.48
CA ALA A 63 23.52 4.33 14.12
C ALA A 63 23.13 3.27 13.09
N CYS A 64 22.22 3.58 12.16
CA CYS A 64 21.83 2.68 11.08
C CYS A 64 21.61 3.40 9.74
N ARG A 65 21.70 2.64 8.65
CA ARG A 65 21.50 3.11 7.27
C ARG A 65 20.75 2.09 6.41
N LEU A 66 20.15 2.52 5.30
CA LEU A 66 19.58 1.59 4.32
C LEU A 66 20.69 0.84 3.58
N THR A 67 20.44 -0.44 3.28
CA THR A 67 21.27 -1.18 2.34
C THR A 67 20.85 -0.86 0.91
N SER A 68 21.65 -1.26 -0.08
CA SER A 68 21.24 -1.21 -1.50
C SER A 68 19.91 -1.94 -1.74
N THR A 69 19.69 -3.07 -1.06
CA THR A 69 18.42 -3.80 -1.08
C THR A 69 17.28 -2.99 -0.45
N GLY A 70 17.52 -2.31 0.67
CA GLY A 70 16.56 -1.43 1.34
C GLY A 70 16.14 -0.25 0.45
N ILE A 71 17.10 0.40 -0.19
CA ILE A 71 16.87 1.50 -1.14
C ILE A 71 16.03 0.99 -2.31
N THR A 72 16.45 -0.12 -2.93
CA THR A 72 15.75 -0.72 -4.07
C THR A 72 14.32 -1.13 -3.68
N TYR A 73 14.15 -1.74 -2.50
CA TYR A 73 12.83 -2.11 -1.96
C TYR A 73 11.93 -0.88 -1.80
N HIS A 74 12.43 0.20 -1.23
CA HIS A 74 11.67 1.44 -1.08
C HIS A 74 11.32 2.07 -2.43
N LEU A 75 12.24 2.09 -3.40
CA LEU A 75 12.00 2.62 -4.75
C LEU A 75 10.85 1.90 -5.48
N PHE A 76 10.81 0.56 -5.41
CA PHE A 76 9.76 -0.24 -6.05
C PHE A 76 8.48 -0.40 -5.21
N ASN A 77 8.55 -0.10 -3.91
CA ASN A 77 7.40 -0.12 -2.99
C ASN A 77 7.41 1.14 -2.08
N PRO A 78 7.21 2.35 -2.63
CA PRO A 78 7.35 3.60 -1.87
C PRO A 78 6.31 3.72 -0.74
N ARG A 79 5.18 3.03 -0.89
CA ARG A 79 4.14 2.96 0.14
C ARG A 79 4.39 1.87 1.19
N LEU A 80 5.45 1.07 1.04
CA LEU A 80 5.83 -0.06 1.89
C LEU A 80 4.63 -0.98 2.18
N ARG A 81 3.86 -1.29 1.14
CA ARG A 81 2.67 -2.15 1.25
C ARG A 81 3.11 -3.59 1.48
N ASN A 82 2.50 -4.23 2.47
CA ASN A 82 2.69 -5.66 2.69
C ASN A 82 2.01 -6.46 1.56
N PRO A 83 2.50 -7.66 1.27
CA PRO A 83 1.81 -8.59 0.39
C PRO A 83 0.40 -8.87 0.92
N LYS A 84 -0.60 -8.86 0.04
CA LYS A 84 -1.96 -9.26 0.42
C LYS A 84 -2.00 -10.74 0.76
N THR A 85 -2.75 -11.10 1.80
CA THR A 85 -3.03 -12.51 2.09
C THR A 85 -4.00 -13.07 1.04
N GLU A 86 -4.04 -14.39 0.91
CA GLU A 86 -4.92 -15.05 -0.07
C GLU A 86 -6.41 -14.76 0.22
N GLU A 87 -6.76 -14.61 1.50
CA GLU A 87 -8.09 -14.24 1.98
C GLU A 87 -8.49 -12.84 1.53
N GLU A 88 -7.60 -11.86 1.65
CA GLU A 88 -7.81 -10.50 1.15
C GLU A 88 -7.98 -10.47 -0.36
N ILE A 89 -7.20 -11.28 -1.09
CA ILE A 89 -7.32 -11.41 -2.55
C ILE A 89 -8.69 -11.99 -2.94
N LYS A 90 -9.17 -13.00 -2.22
CA LYS A 90 -10.51 -13.60 -2.44
C LYS A 90 -11.62 -12.60 -2.12
N ALA A 91 -11.49 -11.85 -1.03
CA ALA A 91 -12.45 -10.81 -0.64
C ALA A 91 -12.54 -9.68 -1.68
N ASP A 92 -11.41 -9.23 -2.21
CA ASP A 92 -11.36 -8.19 -3.26
C ASP A 92 -12.00 -8.68 -4.56
N LYS A 93 -11.74 -9.93 -4.96
CA LYS A 93 -12.40 -10.55 -6.12
C LYS A 93 -13.93 -10.63 -5.93
N ALA A 94 -14.39 -11.02 -4.75
CA ALA A 94 -15.82 -11.07 -4.43
C ALA A 94 -16.47 -9.67 -4.47
N LYS A 95 -15.77 -8.65 -3.95
CA LYS A 95 -16.24 -7.26 -3.98
C LYS A 95 -16.29 -6.70 -5.39
N ALA A 96 -15.30 -7.01 -6.23
CA ALA A 96 -15.28 -6.63 -7.65
C ALA A 96 -16.46 -7.25 -8.42
N LYS A 97 -16.71 -8.56 -8.23
CA LYS A 97 -17.85 -9.27 -8.84
C LYS A 97 -19.20 -8.67 -8.43
N ARG A 98 -19.35 -8.27 -7.16
CA ARG A 98 -20.55 -7.56 -6.68
C ARG A 98 -20.74 -6.19 -7.32
N ARG A 99 -19.66 -5.42 -7.54
CA ARG A 99 -19.74 -4.13 -8.23
C ARG A 99 -20.15 -4.30 -9.69
N GLU A 100 -19.60 -5.29 -10.39
CA GLU A 100 -19.97 -5.60 -11.77
C GLU A 100 -21.45 -5.99 -11.89
N LEU A 101 -21.95 -6.83 -10.97
CA LEU A 101 -23.37 -7.20 -10.91
C LEU A 101 -24.28 -5.99 -10.67
N LYS A 102 -23.89 -5.08 -9.75
CA LYS A 102 -24.65 -3.83 -9.52
C LYS A 102 -24.69 -2.94 -10.75
N LEU A 103 -23.56 -2.80 -11.46
CA LEU A 103 -23.48 -2.03 -12.71
C LEU A 103 -24.38 -2.65 -13.80
N LYS A 104 -24.37 -3.97 -13.96
CA LYS A 104 -25.25 -4.67 -14.91
C LYS A 104 -26.74 -4.48 -14.57
N ALA A 105 -27.09 -4.54 -13.29
CA ALA A 105 -28.46 -4.32 -12.83
C ALA A 105 -28.93 -2.89 -13.13
N ILE A 106 -28.09 -1.88 -12.83
CA ILE A 106 -28.39 -0.48 -13.15
C ILE A 106 -28.61 -0.32 -14.66
N ASN A 107 -27.73 -0.88 -15.49
CA ASN A 107 -27.85 -0.78 -16.94
C ASN A 107 -29.16 -1.41 -17.46
N TRP A 108 -29.54 -2.57 -16.93
CA TRP A 108 -30.83 -3.19 -17.23
C TRP A 108 -32.02 -2.32 -16.81
N THR A 109 -31.94 -1.69 -15.64
CA THR A 109 -33.01 -0.82 -15.14
C THR A 109 -33.20 0.40 -16.06
N VAL A 110 -32.09 1.01 -16.50
CA VAL A 110 -32.11 2.12 -17.46
C VAL A 110 -32.71 1.69 -18.80
N VAL A 111 -32.32 0.53 -19.33
CA VAL A 111 -32.88 0.00 -20.59
C VAL A 111 -34.39 -0.22 -20.48
N VAL A 112 -34.87 -0.82 -19.39
CA VAL A 112 -36.30 -1.06 -19.17
C VAL A 112 -37.08 0.25 -19.07
N ILE A 113 -36.59 1.23 -18.31
CA ILE A 113 -37.24 2.55 -18.20
C ILE A 113 -37.31 3.23 -19.56
N SER A 114 -36.24 3.16 -20.35
CA SER A 114 -36.17 3.74 -21.70
C SER A 114 -37.21 3.12 -22.65
N ALA A 115 -37.36 1.79 -22.58
CA ALA A 115 -38.33 1.05 -23.39
C ALA A 115 -39.77 1.38 -22.99
N VAL A 116 -40.06 1.54 -21.69
CA VAL A 116 -41.40 1.93 -21.20
C VAL A 116 -41.77 3.34 -21.66
N ILE A 117 -40.87 4.32 -21.53
CA ILE A 117 -41.15 5.70 -21.97
C ILE A 117 -41.42 5.73 -23.49
N SER A 118 -40.65 4.97 -24.27
CA SER A 118 -40.83 4.89 -25.73
C SER A 118 -42.13 4.18 -26.12
N GLY A 119 -42.51 3.12 -25.40
CA GLY A 119 -43.78 2.42 -25.60
C GLY A 119 -45.00 3.26 -25.22
N SER A 120 -44.91 4.02 -24.13
CA SER A 120 -45.99 4.92 -23.69
C SER A 120 -46.19 6.12 -24.61
N LEU A 121 -45.12 6.68 -25.19
CA LEU A 121 -45.25 7.73 -26.22
C LEU A 121 -45.84 7.17 -27.53
N GLY A 122 -45.49 5.94 -27.91
CA GLY A 122 -46.06 5.29 -29.09
C GLY A 122 -47.58 5.03 -28.96
N PHE A 123 -48.06 4.76 -27.75
CA PHE A 123 -49.48 4.53 -27.47
C PHE A 123 -50.32 5.81 -27.55
N LEU A 124 -49.81 6.94 -27.04
CA LEU A 124 -50.51 8.23 -27.07
C LEU A 124 -50.65 8.84 -28.48
N ILE A 125 -49.76 8.48 -29.41
CA ILE A 125 -49.82 8.95 -30.81
C ILE A 125 -50.79 8.10 -31.65
N GLY A 126 -51.06 6.85 -31.22
CA GLY A 126 -51.97 5.93 -31.91
C GLY A 126 -53.47 6.16 -31.66
N GLU A 127 -53.85 6.87 -30.60
CA GLU A 127 -55.26 7.17 -30.29
C GLU A 127 -55.79 8.47 -30.94
N PHE A 128 -54.96 9.22 -31.66
CA PHE A 128 -55.34 10.49 -32.30
C PHE A 128 -55.46 10.44 -33.84
N LEU A 129 -55.46 9.24 -34.43
CA LEU A 129 -55.55 8.99 -35.88
C LEU A 129 -56.84 8.27 -36.27
#